data_AF-A0A662SWV2-F1
#
_entry.id   AF-A0A662SWV2-F1
#
_cell.length_a   1.000
_cell.length_b   1.000
_cell.length_c   1.000
_cell.angle_alpha   90.00
_cell.angle_beta   90.00
_cell.angle_gamma   90.00
#
_symmetry.space_group_name_H-M   'P 1'
#
loop_
_entity.id
_entity.type
_entity.pdbx_description
1 polymer ?
#
loop_
_entity_poly.entity_id
_entity_poly.type
_entity_poly.pdbx_seq_one_letter_code
_entity_poly.pdbx_strand_id
1 'polypeptide(L)'
;MAMPILVLAPSPSLLEASLLGDVAELEELIPELKEVSRKLRLVKEMYCRPLLIVEAEKLKEYFTGMLQAFTYHFSSIIAFTFSGLLLRPEGDVSLLLRRLMKLERENFSRLKWVLEEKSLAYNLDPHSIVEMHAAVVDCSLWAISSTLENGLQGFLDKLSKRAGRELAELVSYLHHLMYVVLAIDLVLLEDASHRRDVLETLVSWGSSYADEVESYLDTLSLLISDESYKALADYMEG
;
A
#
# COMPACT_ATOMS: atom_id res chain seq x y z
N MET A 1 1.15 -15.02 -11.41
CA MET A 1 1.40 -15.65 -10.09
C MET A 1 2.37 -14.80 -9.26
N ALA A 2 2.10 -13.49 -9.12
CA ALA A 2 2.93 -12.53 -8.38
C ALA A 2 2.11 -11.71 -7.35
N MET A 3 0.80 -11.96 -7.24
CA MET A 3 -0.13 -11.18 -6.41
C MET A 3 0.15 -11.20 -4.89
N PRO A 4 0.54 -12.33 -4.25
CA PRO A 4 0.67 -12.35 -2.79
C PRO A 4 1.87 -11.54 -2.27
N ILE A 5 2.93 -11.44 -3.07
CA ILE A 5 4.18 -10.73 -2.69
C ILE A 5 3.95 -9.21 -2.60
N LEU A 6 2.97 -8.69 -3.35
CA LEU A 6 2.61 -7.27 -3.34
C LEU A 6 1.94 -6.83 -2.04
N VAL A 7 1.16 -7.70 -1.41
CA VAL A 7 0.48 -7.40 -0.15
C VAL A 7 1.47 -7.41 1.02
N LEU A 8 2.52 -8.22 0.92
CA LEU A 8 3.56 -8.30 1.94
C LEU A 8 4.58 -7.15 1.86
N ALA A 9 4.43 -6.28 0.86
CA ALA A 9 5.27 -5.11 0.71
C ALA A 9 5.09 -4.11 1.85
N PRO A 10 6.16 -3.40 2.25
CA PRO A 10 6.01 -2.20 3.04
C PRO A 10 5.17 -1.17 2.29
N SER A 11 4.43 -0.37 3.05
CA SER A 11 3.67 0.76 2.54
C SER A 11 4.62 1.79 1.91
N PRO A 12 4.15 2.60 0.96
CA PRO A 12 4.92 3.72 0.45
C PRO A 12 5.29 4.72 1.55
N SER A 13 4.45 4.85 2.58
CA SER A 13 4.75 5.68 3.76
C SER A 13 6.04 5.25 4.47
N LEU A 14 6.39 3.96 4.46
CA LEU A 14 7.67 3.49 4.97
C LEU A 14 8.85 3.86 4.05
N LEU A 15 8.64 3.88 2.74
CA LEU A 15 9.63 4.32 1.76
C LEU A 15 9.81 5.85 1.75
N GLU A 16 8.79 6.57 2.21
CA GLU A 16 8.77 8.01 2.44
C GLU A 16 9.25 8.41 3.83
N ALA A 17 9.52 7.44 4.72
CA ALA A 17 10.12 7.69 6.04
C ALA A 17 11.48 8.43 5.96
N SER A 18 12.12 8.42 4.79
CA SER A 18 13.28 9.28 4.52
C SER A 18 12.99 10.79 4.66
N LEU A 19 11.74 11.21 4.50
CA LEU A 19 11.26 12.57 4.75
C LEU A 19 11.07 12.85 6.26
N LEU A 20 10.94 11.81 7.09
CA LEU A 20 10.64 11.90 8.52
C LEU A 20 11.83 11.56 9.45
N GLY A 21 12.99 11.23 8.87
CA GLY A 21 14.28 11.23 9.58
C GLY A 21 14.81 9.88 10.10
N ASP A 22 14.03 8.80 10.11
CA ASP A 22 14.47 7.47 10.60
C ASP A 22 14.98 6.55 9.48
N VAL A 23 15.96 7.05 8.71
CA VAL A 23 16.53 6.33 7.57
C VAL A 23 17.44 5.18 7.99
N ALA A 24 18.16 5.31 9.11
CA ALA A 24 19.21 4.36 9.50
C ALA A 24 18.68 2.96 9.85
N GLU A 25 17.58 2.88 10.61
CA GLU A 25 16.98 1.60 10.99
C GLU A 25 16.31 0.91 9.78
N LEU A 26 15.74 1.70 8.86
CA LEU A 26 15.17 1.18 7.62
C LEU A 26 16.24 0.70 6.63
N GLU A 27 17.38 1.38 6.54
CA GLU A 27 18.51 0.94 5.71
C GLU A 27 19.15 -0.36 6.24
N GLU A 28 19.12 -0.60 7.55
CA GLU A 28 19.56 -1.88 8.13
C GLU A 28 18.63 -3.04 7.71
N LEU A 29 17.32 -2.79 7.76
CA LEU A 29 16.32 -3.81 7.39
C LEU A 29 16.23 -4.02 5.89
N ILE A 30 16.35 -2.94 5.12
CA ILE A 30 16.21 -2.90 3.67
C ILE A 30 17.50 -2.28 3.10
N PRO A 31 18.57 -3.07 2.89
CA PRO A 31 19.83 -2.55 2.35
C PRO A 31 19.68 -1.83 1.00
N GLU A 32 18.69 -2.23 0.21
CA GLU A 32 18.38 -1.66 -1.09
C GLU A 32 17.53 -0.38 -1.02
N LEU A 33 17.20 0.13 0.18
CA LEU A 33 16.27 1.24 0.39
C LEU A 33 16.60 2.46 -0.48
N LYS A 34 17.88 2.84 -0.57
CA LYS A 34 18.32 3.97 -1.41
C LYS A 34 17.95 3.79 -2.88
N GLU A 35 18.17 2.60 -3.41
CA GLU A 35 17.88 2.28 -4.81
C GLU A 35 16.37 2.18 -5.03
N VAL A 36 15.63 1.64 -4.07
CA VAL A 36 14.16 1.58 -4.06
C VAL A 36 13.57 2.98 -4.06
N SER A 37 13.98 3.87 -3.15
CA SER A 37 13.53 5.27 -3.11
C SER A 37 13.89 6.02 -4.39
N ARG A 38 15.07 5.78 -4.97
CA ARG A 38 15.47 6.38 -6.25
C ARG A 38 14.54 5.94 -7.39
N LYS A 39 14.25 4.63 -7.51
CA LYS A 39 13.34 4.11 -8.53
C LYS A 39 11.90 4.56 -8.31
N LEU A 40 11.45 4.63 -7.05
CA LEU A 40 10.10 5.11 -6.71
C LEU A 40 9.93 6.57 -7.11
N ARG A 41 10.95 7.41 -6.91
CA ARG A 41 10.95 8.79 -7.40
C ARG A 41 10.79 8.87 -8.91
N LEU A 42 11.46 7.99 -9.67
CA LEU A 42 11.28 7.93 -11.13
C LEU A 42 9.85 7.52 -11.52
N VAL A 43 9.23 6.59 -10.80
CA VAL A 43 7.83 6.20 -11.01
C VAL A 43 6.90 7.39 -10.73
N LYS A 44 7.08 8.10 -9.61
CA LYS A 44 6.34 9.32 -9.28
C LYS A 44 6.47 10.37 -10.38
N GLU A 45 7.68 10.64 -10.85
CA GLU A 45 7.94 11.64 -11.90
C GLU A 45 7.34 11.25 -13.26
N MET A 46 7.36 9.97 -13.62
CA MET A 46 6.82 9.50 -14.90
C MET A 46 5.30 9.38 -14.92
N TYR A 47 4.68 8.97 -13.80
CA TYR A 47 3.27 8.59 -13.77
C TYR A 47 2.42 9.51 -12.92
N CYS A 48 2.89 9.90 -11.73
CA CYS A 48 2.11 10.68 -10.77
C CYS A 48 2.16 12.18 -11.07
N ARG A 49 3.35 12.75 -11.36
CA ARG A 49 3.49 14.19 -11.65
C ARG A 49 2.66 14.62 -12.87
N PRO A 50 2.66 13.89 -14.01
CA PRO A 50 1.82 14.28 -15.14
C PRO A 50 0.34 14.21 -14.84
N LEU A 51 -0.11 13.23 -14.04
CA LEU A 51 -1.51 13.05 -13.64
C LEU A 51 -2.08 14.31 -12.99
N LEU A 52 -1.29 15.00 -12.16
CA LEU A 52 -1.69 16.20 -11.41
C LEU A 52 -2.00 17.44 -12.27
N ILE A 53 -1.57 17.45 -13.54
CA ILE A 53 -1.72 18.60 -14.44
C ILE A 53 -2.62 18.31 -15.65
N VAL A 54 -3.14 17.08 -15.78
CA VAL A 54 -4.07 16.70 -16.86
C VAL A 54 -5.36 17.53 -16.77
N GLU A 55 -5.97 17.82 -17.90
CA GLU A 55 -7.32 18.40 -17.93
C GLU A 55 -8.32 17.47 -17.23
N ALA A 56 -9.19 18.02 -16.37
CA ALA A 56 -10.13 17.22 -15.57
C ALA A 56 -11.00 16.28 -16.42
N GLU A 57 -11.38 16.71 -17.63
CA GLU A 57 -12.16 15.94 -18.59
C GLU A 57 -11.43 14.70 -19.11
N LYS A 58 -10.09 14.74 -19.15
CA LYS A 58 -9.22 13.64 -19.61
C LYS A 58 -8.62 12.85 -18.46
N LEU A 59 -8.83 13.27 -17.21
CA LEU A 59 -8.19 12.69 -16.04
C LEU A 59 -8.47 11.18 -15.93
N LYS A 60 -9.73 10.77 -16.11
CA LYS A 60 -10.12 9.36 -16.04
C LYS A 60 -9.47 8.53 -17.14
N GLU A 61 -9.48 9.02 -18.38
CA GLU A 61 -8.85 8.34 -19.51
C GLU A 61 -7.34 8.19 -19.30
N TYR A 62 -6.67 9.26 -18.86
CA TYR A 62 -5.25 9.25 -18.58
C TYR A 62 -4.91 8.28 -17.44
N PHE A 63 -5.65 8.36 -16.33
CA PHE A 63 -5.46 7.50 -15.16
C PHE A 63 -5.55 6.02 -15.55
N THR A 64 -6.64 5.62 -16.22
CA THR A 64 -6.84 4.23 -16.65
C THR A 64 -5.79 3.81 -17.70
N GLY A 65 -5.42 4.70 -18.62
CA GLY A 65 -4.42 4.42 -19.64
C GLY A 65 -3.01 4.19 -19.08
N MET A 66 -2.66 4.88 -17.98
CA MET A 66 -1.34 4.76 -17.35
C MET A 66 -1.28 3.74 -16.21
N LEU A 67 -2.43 3.35 -15.63
CA LEU A 67 -2.48 2.49 -14.45
C LEU A 67 -1.68 1.19 -14.62
N GLN A 68 -1.82 0.48 -15.74
CA GLN A 68 -1.10 -0.78 -15.95
C GLN A 68 0.42 -0.60 -15.97
N ALA A 69 0.90 0.46 -16.61
CA ALA A 69 2.33 0.78 -16.66
C ALA A 69 2.83 1.18 -15.27
N PHE A 70 2.11 2.06 -14.58
CA PHE A 70 2.39 2.43 -13.20
C PHE A 70 2.50 1.19 -12.31
N THR A 71 1.47 0.33 -12.32
CA THR A 71 1.41 -0.91 -11.55
C THR A 71 2.62 -1.80 -11.85
N TYR A 72 2.94 -2.03 -13.12
CA TYR A 72 4.09 -2.86 -13.49
C TYR A 72 5.40 -2.34 -12.86
N HIS A 73 5.68 -1.04 -12.99
CA HIS A 73 6.91 -0.46 -12.47
C HIS A 73 6.93 -0.41 -10.94
N PHE A 74 5.82 0.00 -10.33
CA PHE A 74 5.66 0.04 -8.89
C PHE A 74 5.85 -1.36 -8.29
N SER A 75 5.11 -2.35 -8.78
CA SER A 75 5.20 -3.72 -8.29
C SER A 75 6.59 -4.33 -8.48
N SER A 76 7.28 -4.02 -9.58
CA SER A 76 8.63 -4.50 -9.84
C SER A 76 9.66 -3.97 -8.83
N ILE A 77 9.51 -2.71 -8.41
CA ILE A 77 10.37 -2.10 -7.39
C ILE A 77 10.13 -2.80 -6.05
N ILE A 78 8.87 -2.91 -5.67
CA ILE A 78 8.44 -3.45 -4.39
C ILE A 78 8.78 -4.94 -4.22
N ALA A 79 8.49 -5.76 -5.23
CA ALA A 79 8.76 -7.19 -5.19
C ALA A 79 10.26 -7.49 -5.06
N PHE A 80 11.12 -6.68 -5.69
CA PHE A 80 12.56 -6.81 -5.58
C PHE A 80 13.01 -6.62 -4.13
N THR A 81 12.55 -5.56 -3.47
CA THR A 81 12.85 -5.25 -2.06
C THR A 81 12.47 -6.39 -1.12
N PHE A 82 11.27 -6.95 -1.30
CA PHE A 82 10.74 -7.93 -0.37
C PHE A 82 11.30 -9.35 -0.60
N SER A 83 11.70 -9.66 -1.84
CA SER A 83 12.34 -10.94 -2.14
C SER A 83 13.61 -11.17 -1.32
N GLY A 84 14.43 -10.14 -1.07
CA GLY A 84 15.62 -10.24 -0.24
C GLY A 84 15.33 -10.49 1.25
N LEU A 85 14.18 -10.02 1.73
CA LEU A 85 13.73 -10.25 3.11
C LEU A 85 13.25 -11.69 3.32
N LEU A 86 12.46 -12.22 2.38
CA LEU A 86 11.87 -13.55 2.49
C LEU A 86 12.83 -14.72 2.23
N LEU A 87 14.00 -14.46 1.64
CA LEU A 87 15.02 -15.49 1.38
C LEU A 87 15.93 -15.78 2.57
N ARG A 88 15.71 -15.13 3.72
CA ARG A 88 16.49 -15.35 4.96
C ARG A 88 15.96 -16.57 5.75
N PRO A 89 16.74 -17.13 6.69
CA PRO A 89 16.26 -18.20 7.58
C PRO A 89 15.00 -17.80 8.36
N GLU A 90 14.08 -18.73 8.60
CA GLU A 90 12.74 -18.45 9.18
C GLU A 90 12.77 -17.69 10.52
N GLY A 91 13.73 -18.00 11.39
CA GLY A 91 13.91 -17.32 12.67
C GLY A 91 14.28 -15.84 12.51
N ASP A 92 15.08 -15.53 11.50
CA ASP A 92 15.47 -14.15 11.17
C ASP A 92 14.31 -13.41 10.49
N VAL A 93 13.56 -14.08 9.61
CA VAL A 93 12.38 -13.51 8.92
C VAL A 93 11.34 -13.07 9.94
N SER A 94 11.01 -13.90 10.92
CA SER A 94 10.00 -13.56 11.94
C SER A 94 10.39 -12.32 12.77
N LEU A 95 11.67 -12.21 13.14
CA LEU A 95 12.18 -11.04 13.86
C LEU A 95 12.13 -9.78 12.99
N LEU A 96 12.54 -9.89 11.72
CA LEU A 96 12.53 -8.79 10.75
C LEU A 96 11.11 -8.30 10.48
N LEU A 97 10.16 -9.21 10.26
CA LEU A 97 8.75 -8.88 10.05
C LEU A 97 8.16 -8.13 11.26
N ARG A 98 8.48 -8.55 12.49
CA ARG A 98 8.06 -7.82 13.70
C ARG A 98 8.66 -6.42 13.80
N ARG A 99 9.93 -6.26 13.42
CA ARG A 99 10.58 -4.94 13.36
C ARG A 99 9.94 -4.06 12.28
N LEU A 100 9.70 -4.60 11.10
CA LEU A 100 9.03 -3.91 10.00
C LEU A 100 7.63 -3.43 10.41
N MET A 101 6.85 -4.30 11.03
CA MET A 101 5.52 -3.98 11.55
C MET A 101 5.55 -2.86 12.59
N LYS A 102 6.57 -2.83 13.47
CA LYS A 102 6.75 -1.75 14.43
C LYS A 102 7.06 -0.42 13.71
N LEU A 103 7.99 -0.44 12.76
CA LEU A 103 8.37 0.76 12.01
C LEU A 103 7.24 1.32 11.15
N GLU A 104 6.42 0.47 10.54
CA GLU A 104 5.20 0.89 9.84
C GLU A 104 4.29 1.71 10.75
N ARG A 105 3.98 1.18 11.94
CA ARG A 105 3.10 1.87 12.91
C ARG A 105 3.70 3.19 13.40
N GLU A 106 4.99 3.20 13.71
CA GLU A 106 5.69 4.39 14.18
C GLU A 106 5.78 5.47 13.10
N ASN A 107 6.11 5.09 11.86
CA ASN A 107 6.16 6.03 10.73
C ASN A 107 4.78 6.56 10.37
N PHE A 108 3.76 5.70 10.32
CA PHE A 108 2.40 6.15 10.04
C PHE A 108 1.88 7.11 11.11
N SER A 109 2.18 6.87 12.39
CA SER A 109 1.79 7.76 13.49
C SER A 109 2.39 9.17 13.33
N ARG A 110 3.64 9.26 12.83
CA ARG A 110 4.30 10.54 12.54
C ARG A 110 3.75 11.19 11.27
N LEU A 111 3.59 10.39 10.22
CA LEU A 111 3.07 10.84 8.93
C LEU A 111 1.66 11.39 9.06
N LYS A 112 0.80 10.75 9.86
CA LYS A 112 -0.57 11.19 10.12
C LYS A 112 -0.66 12.67 10.50
N TRP A 113 0.18 13.12 11.43
CA TRP A 113 0.20 14.52 11.86
C TRP A 113 0.59 15.47 10.71
N VAL A 114 1.59 15.08 9.91
CA VAL A 114 2.02 15.84 8.73
C VAL A 114 0.91 15.89 7.68
N LEU A 115 0.25 14.77 7.41
CA LEU A 115 -0.87 14.69 6.48
C LEU A 115 -2.03 15.58 6.93
N GLU A 116 -2.38 15.56 8.22
CA GLU A 116 -3.44 16.41 8.76
C GLU A 116 -3.13 17.90 8.56
N GLU A 117 -1.91 18.33 8.91
CA GLU A 117 -1.47 19.72 8.74
C GLU A 117 -1.47 20.14 7.26
N LYS A 118 -0.86 19.32 6.39
CA LYS A 118 -0.75 19.62 4.96
C LYS A 118 -2.11 19.63 4.27
N SER A 119 -2.99 18.69 4.61
CA SER A 119 -4.34 18.63 4.03
C SER A 119 -5.11 19.91 4.29
N LEU A 120 -5.07 20.43 5.52
CA LEU A 120 -5.69 21.69 5.88
C LEU A 120 -5.11 22.87 5.08
N ALA A 121 -3.78 22.92 4.90
CA ALA A 121 -3.13 23.97 4.11
C ALA A 121 -3.60 23.99 2.63
N TYR A 122 -3.97 22.83 2.08
CA TYR A 122 -4.51 22.69 0.73
C TYR A 122 -6.05 22.73 0.65
N ASN A 123 -6.76 22.98 1.76
CA ASN A 123 -8.22 22.94 1.87
C ASN A 123 -8.83 21.58 1.48
N LEU A 124 -8.14 20.49 1.79
CA LEU A 124 -8.62 19.13 1.63
C LEU A 124 -9.16 18.61 2.96
N ASP A 125 -10.01 17.57 2.91
CA ASP A 125 -10.47 16.87 4.10
C ASP A 125 -9.34 16.01 4.70
N PRO A 126 -8.82 16.33 5.90
CA PRO A 126 -7.75 15.56 6.53
C PRO A 126 -8.14 14.12 6.81
N HIS A 127 -9.41 13.86 7.11
CA HIS A 127 -9.89 12.54 7.47
C HIS A 127 -9.72 11.57 6.29
N SER A 128 -10.24 11.96 5.13
CA SER A 128 -10.08 11.23 3.86
C SER A 128 -8.60 10.96 3.53
N ILE A 129 -7.71 11.95 3.69
CA ILE A 129 -6.28 11.76 3.41
C ILE A 129 -5.66 10.72 4.35
N VAL A 130 -5.97 10.79 5.64
CA VAL A 130 -5.44 9.85 6.64
C VAL A 130 -5.98 8.45 6.41
N GLU A 131 -7.27 8.29 6.09
CA GLU A 131 -7.88 6.98 5.83
C GLU A 131 -7.26 6.30 4.60
N MET A 132 -7.02 7.04 3.52
CA MET A 132 -6.33 6.48 2.35
C MET A 132 -4.96 5.90 2.69
N HIS A 133 -4.19 6.59 3.52
CA HIS A 133 -2.89 6.10 3.96
C HIS A 133 -3.03 4.94 4.96
N ALA A 134 -4.01 5.01 5.86
CA ALA A 134 -4.31 3.95 6.81
C ALA A 134 -4.62 2.65 6.09
N ALA A 135 -5.49 2.66 5.08
CA ALA A 135 -5.86 1.47 4.32
C ALA A 135 -4.64 0.78 3.66
N VAL A 136 -3.69 1.55 3.15
CA VAL A 136 -2.42 1.01 2.61
C VAL A 136 -1.58 0.37 3.72
N VAL A 137 -1.40 1.07 4.84
CA VAL A 137 -0.62 0.59 5.99
C VAL A 137 -1.25 -0.66 6.61
N ASP A 138 -2.57 -0.67 6.79
CA ASP A 138 -3.32 -1.77 7.37
C ASP A 138 -3.25 -3.02 6.49
N CYS A 139 -3.26 -2.86 5.17
CA CYS A 139 -3.01 -3.96 4.23
C CYS A 139 -1.62 -4.58 4.45
N SER A 140 -0.56 -3.76 4.55
CA SER A 140 0.80 -4.24 4.85
C SER A 140 0.88 -4.92 6.22
N LEU A 141 0.29 -4.31 7.27
CA LEU A 141 0.27 -4.85 8.62
C LEU A 141 -0.47 -6.19 8.69
N TRP A 142 -1.62 -6.30 8.02
CA TRP A 142 -2.40 -7.52 7.91
C TRP A 142 -1.59 -8.64 7.26
N ALA A 143 -0.89 -8.36 6.16
CA ALA A 143 -0.09 -9.34 5.45
C ALA A 143 1.07 -9.86 6.32
N ILE A 144 1.75 -8.94 7.02
CA ILE A 144 2.83 -9.27 7.95
C ILE A 144 2.31 -10.12 9.10
N SER A 145 1.22 -9.71 9.77
CA SER A 145 0.59 -10.48 10.86
C SER A 145 0.18 -11.87 10.39
N SER A 146 -0.50 -11.97 9.25
CA SER A 146 -0.94 -13.24 8.69
C SER A 146 0.23 -14.17 8.38
N THR A 147 1.35 -13.63 7.93
CA THR A 147 2.59 -14.39 7.69
C THR A 147 3.24 -14.85 9.00
N LEU A 148 3.25 -14.00 10.03
CA LEU A 148 3.78 -14.36 11.35
C LEU A 148 2.95 -15.46 12.03
N GLU A 149 1.64 -15.47 11.82
CA GLU A 149 0.71 -16.45 12.40
C GLU A 149 0.75 -17.79 11.68
N ASN A 150 0.77 -17.78 10.35
CA ASN A 150 0.59 -18.98 9.54
C ASN A 150 1.89 -19.53 8.93
N GLY A 151 2.99 -18.79 9.05
CA GLY A 151 4.17 -18.96 8.20
C GLY A 151 3.90 -18.53 6.75
N LEU A 152 4.96 -18.22 6.00
CA LEU A 152 4.82 -17.75 4.62
C LEU A 152 4.07 -18.77 3.75
N GLN A 153 4.48 -20.04 3.78
CA GLN A 153 3.83 -21.07 2.96
C GLN A 153 2.37 -21.28 3.36
N GLY A 154 2.07 -21.31 4.67
CA GLY A 154 0.71 -21.48 5.17
C GLY A 154 -0.22 -20.33 4.76
N PHE A 155 0.29 -19.10 4.83
CA PHE A 155 -0.42 -17.91 4.35
C PHE A 155 -0.72 -17.99 2.85
N LEU A 156 0.27 -18.31 2.01
CA LEU A 156 0.11 -18.44 0.56
C LEU A 156 -0.86 -19.58 0.18
N ASP A 157 -0.79 -20.71 0.87
CA ASP A 157 -1.70 -21.83 0.68
C ASP A 157 -3.15 -21.44 1.00
N LYS A 158 -3.39 -20.72 2.10
CA LYS A 158 -4.73 -20.25 2.49
C LYS A 158 -5.29 -19.27 1.47
N LEU A 159 -4.49 -18.28 1.06
CA LEU A 159 -4.90 -17.31 0.04
C LEU A 159 -5.29 -18.00 -1.27
N SER A 160 -4.43 -18.90 -1.77
CA SER A 160 -4.68 -19.57 -3.05
C SER A 160 -5.89 -20.52 -3.03
N LYS A 161 -6.15 -21.19 -1.90
CA LYS A 161 -7.23 -22.17 -1.78
C LYS A 161 -8.58 -21.55 -1.41
N ARG A 162 -8.58 -20.48 -0.60
CA ARG A 162 -9.79 -19.96 0.06
C ARG A 162 -10.22 -18.59 -0.41
N ALA A 163 -9.30 -17.78 -0.93
CA ALA A 163 -9.56 -16.36 -1.15
C ALA A 163 -8.89 -15.78 -2.40
N GLY A 164 -8.67 -16.62 -3.42
CA GLY A 164 -7.91 -16.22 -4.60
C GLY A 164 -8.59 -15.12 -5.43
N ARG A 165 -9.93 -15.08 -5.43
CA ARG A 165 -10.72 -14.05 -6.14
C ARG A 165 -10.68 -12.73 -5.38
N GLU A 166 -10.96 -12.79 -4.08
CA GLU A 166 -11.00 -11.64 -3.16
C GLU A 166 -9.61 -10.98 -3.09
N LEU A 167 -8.54 -11.77 -3.11
CA LEU A 167 -7.18 -11.26 -3.21
C LEU A 167 -6.93 -10.52 -4.53
N ALA A 168 -7.46 -11.01 -5.65
CA ALA A 168 -7.27 -10.35 -6.94
C ALA A 168 -7.98 -8.99 -6.99
N GLU A 169 -9.18 -8.91 -6.41
CA GLU A 169 -9.92 -7.65 -6.28
C GLU A 169 -9.21 -6.68 -5.32
N LEU A 170 -8.79 -7.14 -4.13
CA LEU A 170 -7.97 -6.34 -3.21
C LEU A 170 -6.76 -5.75 -3.92
N VAL A 171 -5.99 -6.57 -4.62
CA VAL A 171 -4.78 -6.13 -5.33
C VAL A 171 -5.11 -5.12 -6.42
N SER A 172 -6.24 -5.28 -7.12
CA SER A 172 -6.71 -4.30 -8.09
C SER A 172 -6.95 -2.94 -7.44
N TYR A 173 -7.77 -2.88 -6.39
CA TYR A 173 -8.09 -1.63 -5.68
C TYR A 173 -6.86 -1.03 -5.00
N LEU A 174 -5.99 -1.86 -4.42
CA LEU A 174 -4.74 -1.40 -3.83
C LEU A 174 -3.87 -0.70 -4.86
N HIS A 175 -3.74 -1.20 -6.09
CA HIS A 175 -2.98 -0.49 -7.12
C HIS A 175 -3.59 0.86 -7.50
N HIS A 176 -4.92 0.97 -7.53
CA HIS A 176 -5.59 2.25 -7.78
C HIS A 176 -5.33 3.23 -6.63
N LEU A 177 -5.52 2.79 -5.39
CA LEU A 177 -5.27 3.58 -4.19
C LEU A 177 -3.82 4.07 -4.15
N MET A 178 -2.86 3.19 -4.41
CA MET A 178 -1.44 3.51 -4.38
C MET A 178 -1.03 4.52 -5.45
N TYR A 179 -1.65 4.47 -6.63
CA TYR A 179 -1.40 5.46 -7.67
C TYR A 179 -1.90 6.84 -7.23
N VAL A 180 -3.08 6.90 -6.63
CA VAL A 180 -3.69 8.12 -6.10
C VAL A 180 -2.88 8.69 -4.94
N VAL A 181 -2.58 7.87 -3.92
CA VAL A 181 -1.83 8.27 -2.72
C VAL A 181 -0.48 8.87 -3.13
N LEU A 182 0.31 8.17 -3.96
CA LEU A 182 1.61 8.70 -4.40
C LEU A 182 1.51 10.00 -5.20
N ALA A 183 0.40 10.25 -5.90
CA ALA A 183 0.18 11.51 -6.59
C ALA A 183 -0.21 12.63 -5.62
N ILE A 184 -1.03 12.34 -4.61
CA ILE A 184 -1.38 13.27 -3.54
C ILE A 184 -0.12 13.64 -2.72
N ASP A 185 0.75 12.68 -2.42
CA ASP A 185 1.97 12.89 -1.64
C ASP A 185 2.94 13.85 -2.34
N LEU A 186 3.01 13.80 -3.67
CA LEU A 186 3.78 14.79 -4.44
C LEU A 186 3.31 16.23 -4.15
N VAL A 187 2.01 16.45 -3.92
CA VAL A 187 1.48 17.77 -3.58
C VAL A 187 1.68 18.09 -2.10
N LEU A 188 1.25 17.19 -1.21
CA LEU A 188 1.23 17.45 0.22
C LEU A 188 2.63 17.53 0.82
N LEU A 189 3.53 16.63 0.40
CA LEU A 189 4.85 16.46 0.99
C LEU A 189 5.96 17.11 0.15
N GLU A 190 5.78 17.22 -1.18
CA GLU A 190 6.81 17.69 -2.11
C GLU A 190 6.45 19.00 -2.85
N ASP A 191 5.31 19.63 -2.53
CA ASP A 191 4.86 20.91 -3.11
C ASP A 191 4.82 20.91 -4.66
N ALA A 192 4.42 19.78 -5.25
CA ALA A 192 4.33 19.65 -6.70
C ALA A 192 3.21 20.53 -7.29
N SER A 193 3.51 21.11 -8.46
CA SER A 193 2.51 21.82 -9.26
C SER A 193 1.35 20.91 -9.64
N HIS A 194 0.13 21.40 -9.46
CA HIS A 194 -1.09 20.64 -9.67
C HIS A 194 -2.24 21.56 -10.09
N ARG A 195 -3.29 20.97 -10.64
CA ARG A 195 -4.59 21.61 -10.74
C ARG A 195 -5.45 21.23 -9.55
N ARG A 196 -6.17 22.20 -9.00
CA ARG A 196 -7.00 22.00 -7.81
C ARG A 196 -8.16 21.01 -8.05
N ASP A 197 -8.83 21.13 -9.18
CA ASP A 197 -9.93 20.26 -9.59
C ASP A 197 -9.49 18.79 -9.72
N VAL A 198 -8.29 18.57 -10.27
CA VAL A 198 -7.66 17.25 -10.35
C VAL A 198 -7.36 16.71 -8.97
N LEU A 199 -6.73 17.50 -8.09
CA LEU A 199 -6.39 17.06 -6.74
C LEU A 199 -7.64 16.67 -5.93
N GLU A 200 -8.69 17.49 -5.96
CA GLU A 200 -9.97 17.20 -5.30
C GLU A 200 -10.61 15.90 -5.85
N THR A 201 -10.52 15.67 -7.16
CA THR A 201 -11.02 14.44 -7.79
C THR A 201 -10.21 13.21 -7.35
N LEU A 202 -8.88 13.33 -7.29
CA LEU A 202 -8.00 12.25 -6.84
C LEU A 202 -8.29 11.90 -5.37
N VAL A 203 -8.50 12.88 -4.50
CA VAL A 203 -8.90 12.62 -3.10
C VAL A 203 -10.20 11.84 -3.05
N SER A 204 -11.22 12.27 -3.81
CA SER A 204 -12.50 11.55 -3.86
C SER A 204 -12.35 10.11 -4.34
N TRP A 205 -11.56 9.87 -5.38
CA TRP A 205 -11.31 8.50 -5.87
C TRP A 205 -10.56 7.67 -4.85
N GLY A 206 -9.53 8.25 -4.22
CA GLY A 206 -8.73 7.54 -3.25
C GLY A 206 -9.53 7.16 -2.00
N SER A 207 -10.43 8.00 -1.50
CA SER A 207 -11.37 7.62 -0.43
C SER A 207 -12.20 6.39 -0.83
N SER A 208 -12.79 6.40 -2.02
CA SER A 208 -13.55 5.23 -2.50
C SER A 208 -12.69 3.98 -2.67
N TYR A 209 -11.43 4.11 -3.10
CA TYR A 209 -10.53 2.97 -3.19
C TYR A 209 -10.07 2.46 -1.82
N ALA A 210 -9.94 3.34 -0.83
CA ALA A 210 -9.62 2.97 0.55
C ALA A 210 -10.75 2.12 1.15
N ASP A 211 -12.01 2.55 1.00
CA ASP A 211 -13.19 1.80 1.44
C ASP A 211 -13.22 0.38 0.86
N GLU A 212 -12.94 0.24 -0.44
CA GLU A 212 -12.88 -1.07 -1.10
C GLU A 212 -11.72 -1.92 -0.57
N VAL A 213 -10.53 -1.33 -0.39
CA VAL A 213 -9.37 -2.03 0.18
C VAL A 213 -9.68 -2.57 1.57
N GLU A 214 -10.26 -1.77 2.46
CA GLU A 214 -10.65 -2.20 3.81
C GLU A 214 -11.71 -3.31 3.76
N SER A 215 -12.74 -3.17 2.93
CA SER A 215 -13.79 -4.18 2.79
C SER A 215 -13.26 -5.54 2.32
N TYR A 216 -12.35 -5.54 1.34
CA TYR A 216 -11.70 -6.78 0.92
C TYR A 216 -10.73 -7.32 1.97
N LEU A 217 -10.05 -6.46 2.74
CA LEU A 217 -9.15 -6.87 3.81
C LEU A 217 -9.91 -7.58 4.94
N ASP A 218 -11.08 -7.07 5.32
CA ASP A 218 -11.99 -7.70 6.29
C ASP A 218 -12.45 -9.07 5.78
N THR A 219 -12.88 -9.13 4.53
CA THR A 219 -13.30 -10.38 3.89
C THR A 219 -12.17 -11.40 3.86
N LEU A 220 -10.96 -10.98 3.48
CA LEU A 220 -9.79 -11.85 3.45
C LEU A 220 -9.43 -12.36 4.84
N SER A 221 -9.46 -11.50 5.87
CA SER A 221 -9.22 -11.87 7.26
C SER A 221 -10.14 -12.99 7.73
N LEU A 222 -11.42 -12.93 7.35
CA LEU A 222 -12.39 -13.99 7.64
C LEU A 222 -12.07 -15.30 6.91
N LEU A 223 -11.65 -15.24 5.64
CA LEU A 223 -11.40 -16.42 4.81
C LEU A 223 -10.09 -17.15 5.16
N ILE A 224 -9.07 -16.43 5.63
CA ILE A 224 -7.78 -17.04 6.01
C ILE A 224 -7.77 -17.57 7.45
N SER A 225 -8.63 -17.03 8.33
CA SER A 225 -8.82 -17.54 9.68
C SER A 225 -9.41 -18.96 9.63
N ASP A 226 -8.76 -19.94 10.27
CA ASP A 226 -9.27 -21.31 10.26
C ASP A 226 -10.59 -21.45 11.03
N GLU A 227 -10.74 -20.69 12.11
CA GLU A 227 -11.95 -20.68 12.94
C GLU A 227 -13.14 -20.09 12.18
N SER A 228 -12.95 -18.90 11.60
CA SER A 228 -13.99 -18.18 10.86
C SER A 228 -14.36 -18.90 9.56
N TYR A 229 -13.37 -19.41 8.83
CA TYR A 229 -13.61 -20.18 7.60
C TYR A 229 -14.42 -21.45 7.87
N LYS A 230 -14.09 -22.19 8.94
CA LYS A 230 -14.85 -23.38 9.32
C LYS A 230 -16.30 -23.03 9.68
N ALA A 231 -16.51 -21.98 10.46
CA ALA A 231 -17.86 -21.54 10.80
C ALA A 231 -18.69 -21.14 9.57
N LEU A 232 -18.09 -20.47 8.57
CA LEU A 232 -18.74 -20.13 7.31
C LEU A 232 -19.05 -21.37 6.46
N ALA A 233 -18.11 -22.31 6.35
CA ALA A 233 -18.32 -23.56 5.63
C ALA A 233 -19.46 -24.39 6.25
N ASP A 234 -19.45 -24.54 7.58
CA ASP A 234 -20.48 -25.26 8.32
C ASP A 234 -21.87 -24.59 8.16
N TYR A 235 -21.93 -23.25 8.06
CA TYR A 235 -23.16 -22.51 7.79
C TYR A 235 -23.69 -22.70 6.35
N MET A 236 -22.80 -22.77 5.36
CA MET A 236 -23.18 -22.94 3.95
C MET A 236 -23.60 -24.37 3.59
N GLU A 237 -23.16 -25.36 4.37
CA GLU A 237 -23.51 -26.77 4.19
C GLU A 237 -24.77 -27.20 4.98
N GLY A 238 -25.27 -26.35 5.89
CA GLY A 238 -26.48 -26.57 6.70
C GLY A 238 -27.75 -26.01 6.07
#